data_AF-A0A518KD85-F1
#
_entry.id   AF-A0A518KD85-F1
#
_cell.length_a   1.000
_cell.length_b   1.000
_cell.length_c   1.000
_cell.angle_alpha   90.00
_cell.angle_beta   90.00
_cell.angle_gamma   90.00
#
_symmetry.space_group_name_H-M   'P 1'
#
loop_
_entity.id
_entity.type
_entity.pdbx_description
1 polymer ?
#
loop_
_entity_poly.entity_id
_entity_poly.type
_entity_poly.pdbx_seq_one_letter_code
_entity_poly.pdbx_strand_id
1 'polypeptide(L)'
;MKASPNFSSASFSSISLWLVAVACLATGVAAGVLATRHSEPALTLPPIDVHAMATASHDNFVIATGVVEDGTEGLFFLDFLTGDLKATVVNSRGSGFNAYYQYNIANDFNTGAVQNPKYLMVTGLARDQQARGSGRMAQSILYVVEATSGQLVAYGIPYSRANQTAGKPQVGTFIPLAKASLRNEFVRDQ
;
A
#
# COMPACT_ATOMS: atom_id res chain seq x y z
N MET A 1 -23.21 48.56 -70.36
CA MET A 1 -21.85 48.88 -70.88
C MET A 1 -20.90 47.79 -70.42
N LYS A 2 -20.23 47.13 -71.37
CA LYS A 2 -19.29 46.02 -71.15
C LYS A 2 -17.88 46.59 -71.11
N ALA A 3 -17.08 46.27 -70.10
CA ALA A 3 -15.69 46.67 -70.02
C ALA A 3 -14.82 45.46 -69.68
N SER A 4 -13.87 45.15 -70.57
CA SER A 4 -12.66 44.39 -70.26
C SER A 4 -11.47 45.34 -70.38
N PRO A 5 -10.47 45.22 -69.51
CA PRO A 5 -9.12 45.26 -70.07
C PRO A 5 -8.12 44.29 -69.40
N ASN A 6 -7.43 43.57 -70.29
CA ASN A 6 -6.02 43.15 -70.36
C ASN A 6 -5.11 43.25 -69.11
N PHE A 7 -4.47 42.11 -68.80
CA PHE A 7 -3.37 41.94 -67.84
C PHE A 7 -2.00 42.22 -68.50
N SER A 8 -1.17 43.02 -67.81
CA SER A 8 0.25 43.22 -68.11
C SER A 8 1.11 42.46 -67.09
N SER A 9 2.01 41.60 -67.55
CA SER A 9 2.92 40.83 -66.69
C SER A 9 4.12 41.68 -66.26
N ALA A 10 4.24 41.95 -64.95
CA ALA A 10 5.38 42.63 -64.36
C ALA A 10 6.49 41.63 -63.97
N SER A 11 7.71 41.88 -64.45
CA SER A 11 8.93 41.16 -64.08
C SER A 11 9.44 41.64 -62.72
N PHE A 12 9.52 40.75 -61.72
CA PHE A 12 9.99 41.08 -60.37
C PHE A 12 11.51 40.85 -60.23
N SER A 13 12.20 41.87 -59.73
CA SER A 13 13.66 41.93 -59.49
C SER A 13 14.08 41.05 -58.29
N SER A 14 15.16 40.26 -58.46
CA SER A 14 15.69 39.24 -57.55
C SER A 14 16.19 39.73 -56.19
N ILE A 15 16.27 41.04 -55.97
CA ILE A 15 16.72 41.65 -54.70
C ILE A 15 15.66 41.52 -53.60
N SER A 16 14.38 41.42 -53.95
CA SER A 16 13.27 41.31 -52.99
C SER A 16 13.16 39.92 -52.34
N LEU A 17 13.69 38.88 -52.98
CA LEU A 17 13.51 37.49 -52.52
C LEU A 17 14.34 37.16 -51.27
N TRP A 18 15.53 37.74 -51.16
CA TRP A 18 16.44 37.50 -50.03
C TRP A 18 15.96 38.15 -48.72
N LEU A 19 15.33 39.32 -48.81
CA LEU A 19 14.79 40.01 -47.62
C LEU A 19 13.59 39.25 -47.03
N VAL A 20 12.75 38.65 -47.89
CA VAL A 20 11.63 37.81 -47.45
C VAL A 20 12.14 36.54 -46.77
N ALA A 21 13.18 35.91 -47.31
CA ALA A 21 13.75 34.68 -46.73
C ALA A 21 14.32 34.92 -45.32
N VAL A 22 15.04 36.03 -45.10
CA VAL A 22 15.59 36.38 -43.78
C VAL A 22 14.48 36.71 -42.78
N ALA A 23 13.43 37.42 -43.22
CA ALA A 23 12.28 37.73 -42.38
C ALA A 23 11.51 36.46 -41.95
N CYS A 24 11.32 35.50 -42.86
CA CYS A 24 10.69 34.22 -42.56
C CYS A 24 11.51 33.36 -41.60
N LEU A 25 12.85 33.34 -41.74
CA LEU A 25 13.71 32.60 -40.82
C LEU A 25 13.67 33.20 -39.41
N ALA A 26 13.75 34.53 -39.30
CA ALA A 26 13.70 35.22 -38.01
C ALA A 26 12.36 35.01 -37.29
N THR A 27 11.24 35.04 -38.02
CA THR A 27 9.92 34.76 -37.46
C THR A 27 9.75 33.30 -37.06
N GLY A 28 10.26 32.35 -37.87
CA GLY A 28 10.24 30.92 -37.53
C GLY A 28 11.02 30.59 -36.25
N VAL A 29 12.21 31.18 -36.08
CA VAL A 29 13.02 31.00 -34.87
C VAL A 29 12.37 31.64 -33.65
N ALA A 30 11.82 32.86 -33.79
CA ALA A 30 11.12 33.52 -32.69
C ALA A 30 9.87 32.76 -32.24
N ALA A 31 9.08 32.26 -33.20
CA ALA A 31 7.91 31.43 -32.92
C ALA A 31 8.29 30.10 -32.27
N GLY A 32 9.35 29.44 -32.76
CA GLY A 32 9.87 28.21 -32.18
C GLY A 32 10.31 28.40 -30.73
N VAL A 33 11.11 29.43 -30.45
CA VAL A 33 11.61 29.72 -29.10
C VAL A 33 10.49 30.10 -28.13
N LEU A 34 9.43 30.77 -28.59
CA LEU A 34 8.26 31.09 -27.77
C LEU A 34 7.39 29.85 -27.51
N ALA A 35 7.23 28.97 -28.50
CA ALA A 35 6.46 27.74 -28.36
C ALA A 35 7.16 26.70 -27.46
N THR A 36 8.49 26.74 -27.33
CA THR A 36 9.26 25.78 -26.52
C THR A 36 9.51 26.22 -25.07
N ARG A 37 9.00 27.37 -24.62
CA ARG A 37 9.14 27.75 -23.20
C ARG A 37 8.07 27.04 -22.38
N HIS A 38 8.50 26.04 -21.61
CA HIS A 38 7.78 25.41 -20.50
C HIS A 38 6.74 24.34 -20.86
N SER A 39 7.22 23.24 -21.42
CA SER A 39 6.62 21.94 -21.14
C SER A 39 7.73 20.98 -20.74
N GLU A 40 8.26 21.15 -19.52
CA GLU A 40 9.01 20.05 -18.92
C GLU A 40 8.00 18.92 -18.65
N PRO A 41 8.24 17.68 -19.14
CA PRO A 41 7.45 16.55 -18.73
C PRO A 41 7.69 16.32 -17.24
N ALA A 42 6.81 16.87 -16.41
CA ALA A 42 6.83 16.58 -14.99
C ALA A 42 6.60 15.08 -14.81
N LEU A 43 7.65 14.38 -14.40
CA LEU A 43 7.59 12.97 -14.05
C LEU A 43 6.68 12.83 -12.82
N THR A 44 5.38 12.68 -13.06
CA THR A 44 4.38 12.48 -12.02
C THR A 44 4.45 11.01 -11.62
N LEU A 45 5.38 10.71 -10.72
CA LEU A 45 5.44 9.41 -10.08
C LEU A 45 4.21 9.26 -9.19
N PRO A 46 3.49 8.13 -9.24
CA PRO A 46 2.43 7.88 -8.29
C PRO A 46 3.01 7.92 -6.87
N PRO A 47 2.31 8.53 -5.90
CA PRO A 47 2.78 8.56 -4.52
C PRO A 47 2.98 7.13 -4.02
N ILE A 48 4.18 6.85 -3.51
CA ILE A 48 4.47 5.62 -2.77
C ILE A 48 4.09 5.87 -1.31
N ASP A 49 2.99 5.28 -0.86
CA ASP A 49 2.62 5.31 0.55
C ASP A 49 3.60 4.43 1.34
N VAL A 50 4.48 5.07 2.10
CA VAL A 50 5.39 4.36 3.01
C VAL A 50 4.67 4.15 4.32
N HIS A 51 4.24 2.92 4.56
CA HIS A 51 3.74 2.51 5.86
C HIS A 51 4.86 1.87 6.67
N ALA A 52 5.27 2.51 7.75
CA ALA A 52 6.21 1.92 8.70
C ALA A 52 5.48 0.87 9.53
N MET A 53 6.01 -0.35 9.59
CA MET A 53 5.61 -1.38 10.54
C MET A 53 6.74 -1.55 11.54
N ALA A 54 6.43 -1.49 12.83
CA ALA A 54 7.41 -1.71 13.88
C ALA A 54 7.10 -3.01 14.62
N THR A 55 8.13 -3.66 15.15
CA THR A 55 8.00 -4.78 16.07
C THR A 55 8.97 -4.57 17.21
N ALA A 56 8.50 -4.77 18.44
CA ALA A 56 9.32 -4.71 19.64
C ALA A 56 8.89 -5.83 20.59
N SER A 57 9.86 -6.51 21.20
CA SER A 57 9.61 -7.61 22.13
C SER A 57 10.24 -7.33 23.49
N HIS A 58 9.63 -7.89 24.53
CA HIS A 58 10.17 -8.02 25.86
C HIS A 58 10.06 -9.49 26.32
N ASP A 59 10.49 -9.80 27.54
CA ASP A 59 10.66 -11.20 27.98
C ASP A 59 9.38 -12.05 27.92
N ASN A 60 8.23 -11.41 28.11
CA ASN A 60 6.93 -12.05 28.29
C ASN A 60 5.89 -11.62 27.26
N PHE A 61 6.21 -10.68 26.38
CA PHE A 61 5.26 -10.22 25.37
C PHE A 61 5.97 -9.61 24.17
N VAL A 62 5.25 -9.50 23.07
CA VAL A 62 5.67 -8.81 21.86
C VAL A 62 4.57 -7.89 21.37
N ILE A 63 4.98 -6.74 20.84
CA ILE A 63 4.10 -5.82 20.13
C ILE A 63 4.53 -5.68 18.67
N ALA A 64 3.56 -5.47 17.80
CA ALA A 64 3.80 -5.09 16.43
C ALA A 64 2.77 -4.05 15.99
N THR A 65 3.12 -3.22 15.01
CA THR A 65 2.17 -2.34 14.33
C THR A 65 1.96 -2.77 12.89
N GLY A 66 0.78 -2.54 12.35
CA GLY A 66 0.46 -2.93 10.97
C GLY A 66 -0.67 -2.13 10.39
N VAL A 67 -0.64 -1.96 9.06
CA VAL A 67 -1.64 -1.22 8.30
C VAL A 67 -2.92 -2.03 8.25
N VAL A 68 -3.96 -1.54 8.91
CA VAL A 68 -5.29 -2.16 8.86
C VAL A 68 -6.01 -1.74 7.59
N GLU A 69 -5.80 -0.48 7.21
CA GLU A 69 -6.39 0.16 6.04
C GLU A 69 -5.55 1.40 5.67
N ASP A 70 -5.73 1.94 4.46
CA ASP A 70 -5.08 3.16 4.01
C ASP A 70 -5.25 4.28 5.06
N GLY A 71 -4.14 4.70 5.67
CA GLY A 71 -4.09 5.73 6.71
C GLY A 71 -4.56 5.30 8.11
N THR A 72 -4.83 4.01 8.34
CA THR A 72 -5.25 3.48 9.66
C THR A 72 -4.32 2.34 10.10
N GLU A 73 -3.73 2.49 11.29
CA GLU A 73 -2.81 1.51 11.88
C GLU A 73 -3.46 0.76 13.04
N GLY A 74 -3.12 -0.52 13.15
CA GLY A 74 -3.43 -1.37 14.30
C GLY A 74 -2.18 -1.64 15.13
N LEU A 75 -2.36 -1.68 16.45
CA LEU A 75 -1.39 -2.19 17.40
C LEU A 75 -1.77 -3.62 17.79
N PHE A 76 -0.81 -4.52 17.70
CA PHE A 76 -0.91 -5.93 18.06
C PHE A 76 -0.09 -6.17 19.31
N PHE A 77 -0.62 -6.96 20.23
CA PHE A 77 0.03 -7.36 21.47
C PHE A 77 -0.19 -8.85 21.66
N LEU A 78 0.88 -9.59 21.93
CA LEU A 78 0.83 -11.01 22.25
C LEU A 78 1.54 -11.25 23.58
N ASP A 79 0.80 -11.80 24.54
CA ASP A 79 1.33 -12.32 25.80
C ASP A 79 1.82 -13.76 25.63
N PHE A 80 3.06 -14.02 25.99
CA PHE A 80 3.68 -15.33 25.85
C PHE A 80 3.19 -16.34 26.89
N LEU A 81 2.82 -15.90 28.10
CA LEU A 81 2.43 -16.82 29.17
C LEU A 81 1.06 -17.43 28.91
N THR A 82 0.12 -16.60 28.48
CA THR A 82 -1.27 -17.00 28.25
C THR A 82 -1.53 -17.39 26.80
N GLY A 83 -0.71 -16.91 25.85
CA GLY A 83 -1.01 -16.99 24.42
C GLY A 83 -2.13 -16.03 24.00
N ASP A 84 -2.48 -15.04 24.83
CA ASP A 84 -3.49 -14.05 24.48
C ASP A 84 -2.94 -13.05 23.46
N LEU A 85 -3.45 -13.16 22.24
CA LEU A 85 -3.25 -12.20 21.18
C LEU A 85 -4.38 -11.18 21.20
N LYS A 86 -4.01 -9.90 21.21
CA LYS A 86 -4.94 -8.75 21.22
C LYS A 86 -4.55 -7.77 20.12
N ALA A 87 -5.55 -7.14 19.51
CA ALA A 87 -5.35 -6.00 18.63
C ALA A 87 -6.27 -4.85 19.02
N THR A 88 -5.77 -3.65 18.78
CA THR A 88 -6.56 -2.42 18.84
C THR A 88 -6.26 -1.56 17.63
N VAL A 89 -7.28 -0.93 17.05
CA VAL A 89 -7.13 -0.08 15.85
C VAL A 89 -7.47 1.36 16.22
N VAL A 90 -6.60 2.28 15.83
CA VAL A 90 -6.79 3.71 16.07
C VAL A 90 -7.99 4.20 15.28
N ASN A 91 -8.81 5.04 15.90
CA ASN A 91 -9.90 5.70 15.20
C ASN A 91 -9.35 6.73 14.21
N SER A 92 -9.71 6.60 12.93
CA SER A 92 -9.25 7.49 11.87
C SER A 92 -9.98 8.85 11.86
N ARG A 93 -11.10 8.99 12.58
CA ARG A 93 -11.92 10.23 12.61
C ARG A 93 -12.03 10.89 13.97
N GLY A 94 -11.59 10.23 15.03
CA GLY A 94 -11.82 10.66 16.41
C GLY A 94 -10.64 10.34 17.31
N SER A 95 -10.80 10.59 18.61
CA SER A 95 -9.80 10.20 19.60
C SER A 95 -9.96 8.74 20.00
N GLY A 96 -8.83 8.09 20.34
CA GLY A 96 -8.80 6.76 20.91
C GLY A 96 -8.87 5.62 19.88
N PHE A 97 -9.28 4.46 20.39
CA PHE A 97 -9.38 3.22 19.62
C PHE A 97 -10.84 2.84 19.40
N ASN A 98 -11.13 2.17 18.30
CA ASN A 98 -12.51 1.81 17.95
C ASN A 98 -12.68 0.41 17.37
N ALA A 99 -11.62 -0.38 17.26
CA ALA A 99 -11.72 -1.80 16.95
C ALA A 99 -10.85 -2.62 17.92
N TYR A 100 -11.37 -3.72 18.41
CA TYR A 100 -10.75 -4.59 19.41
C TYR A 100 -10.88 -6.05 18.99
N TYR A 101 -9.77 -6.77 18.99
CA TYR A 101 -9.78 -8.18 18.64
C TYR A 101 -9.01 -8.96 19.69
N GLN A 102 -9.50 -10.16 20.03
CA GLN A 102 -8.83 -11.06 20.95
C GLN A 102 -8.92 -12.50 20.45
N TYR A 103 -7.84 -13.23 20.59
CA TYR A 103 -7.79 -14.67 20.31
C TYR A 103 -6.68 -15.30 21.15
N ASN A 104 -6.88 -16.54 21.60
CA ASN A 104 -5.84 -17.28 22.27
C ASN A 104 -5.13 -18.18 21.24
N ILE A 105 -3.89 -17.84 20.91
CA ILE A 105 -3.13 -18.52 19.85
C ILE A 105 -2.69 -19.93 20.27
N ALA A 106 -2.65 -20.25 21.57
CA ALA A 106 -2.25 -21.58 22.02
C ALA A 106 -3.18 -22.68 21.49
N ASN A 107 -4.41 -22.34 21.10
CA ASN A 107 -5.33 -23.25 20.42
C ASN A 107 -4.84 -23.69 19.02
N ASP A 108 -3.95 -22.93 18.40
CA ASP A 108 -3.47 -23.19 17.05
C ASP A 108 -2.10 -23.84 16.98
N PHE A 109 -1.29 -23.65 18.02
CA PHE A 109 0.02 -24.27 18.17
C PHE A 109 -0.18 -25.60 18.90
N ASN A 110 0.06 -26.73 18.22
CA ASN A 110 -0.04 -28.09 18.79
C ASN A 110 1.13 -28.39 19.75
N THR A 111 1.50 -27.40 20.54
CA THR A 111 2.56 -27.45 21.54
C THR A 111 1.94 -28.00 22.81
N GLY A 112 1.83 -29.32 22.95
CA GLY A 112 1.40 -29.94 24.20
C GLY A 112 2.11 -29.26 25.36
N ALA A 113 1.35 -28.60 26.25
CA ALA A 113 1.79 -27.74 27.35
C ALA A 113 3.30 -27.40 27.35
N VAL A 114 3.78 -26.68 26.33
CA VAL A 114 5.17 -26.22 26.33
C VAL A 114 5.30 -25.29 27.53
N GLN A 115 6.14 -25.69 28.49
CA GLN A 115 6.40 -24.87 29.66
C GLN A 115 7.16 -23.62 29.18
N ASN A 116 6.55 -22.44 29.37
CA ASN A 116 7.13 -21.14 29.00
C ASN A 116 7.39 -20.99 27.48
N PRO A 117 6.34 -21.00 26.64
CA PRO A 117 6.51 -20.84 25.20
C PRO A 117 7.07 -19.46 24.88
N LYS A 118 7.90 -19.38 23.84
CA LYS A 118 8.45 -18.12 23.33
C LYS A 118 7.91 -17.89 21.94
N TYR A 119 7.41 -16.70 21.68
CA TYR A 119 6.84 -16.35 20.38
C TYR A 119 7.61 -15.22 19.72
N LEU A 120 7.69 -15.29 18.39
CA LEU A 120 8.07 -14.18 17.53
C LEU A 120 6.82 -13.73 16.78
N MET A 121 6.67 -12.43 16.59
CA MET A 121 5.51 -11.86 15.92
C MET A 121 5.95 -10.73 15.02
N VAL A 122 5.47 -10.72 13.78
CA VAL A 122 5.68 -9.63 12.82
C VAL A 122 4.41 -9.41 12.01
N THR A 123 4.26 -8.22 11.45
CA THR A 123 3.17 -7.84 10.55
C THR A 123 3.67 -7.78 9.12
N GLY A 124 2.78 -8.11 8.17
CA GLY A 124 3.02 -7.93 6.73
C GLY A 124 1.80 -7.34 6.03
N LEU A 125 2.01 -6.80 4.83
CA LEU A 125 0.95 -6.23 3.99
C LEU A 125 0.32 -7.29 3.09
N ALA A 126 -1.01 -7.36 3.08
CA ALA A 126 -1.80 -8.19 2.18
C ALA A 126 -3.15 -7.52 1.88
N ARG A 127 -3.17 -6.71 0.81
CA ARG A 127 -4.32 -5.86 0.44
C ARG A 127 -5.52 -6.61 -0.13
N ASP A 128 -5.30 -7.83 -0.62
CA ASP A 128 -6.30 -8.63 -1.34
C ASP A 128 -6.81 -9.83 -0.51
N GLN A 129 -6.63 -9.80 0.81
CA GLN A 129 -7.20 -10.83 1.68
C GLN A 129 -8.71 -10.64 1.79
N GLN A 130 -9.47 -11.34 0.95
CA GLN A 130 -10.90 -11.51 1.16
C GLN A 130 -11.10 -12.51 2.32
N ALA A 131 -11.97 -12.21 3.30
CA ALA A 131 -12.30 -13.23 4.29
C ALA A 131 -12.97 -14.42 3.58
N ARG A 132 -12.90 -15.62 4.16
CA ARG A 132 -13.75 -16.74 3.73
C ARG A 132 -15.21 -16.41 4.09
N GLY A 133 -15.89 -15.69 3.20
CA GLY A 133 -17.23 -15.11 3.41
C GLY A 133 -17.30 -13.63 2.98
N SER A 134 -18.47 -13.00 3.06
CA SER A 134 -18.71 -11.59 2.64
C SER A 134 -17.99 -10.52 3.50
N GLY A 135 -17.08 -10.91 4.39
CA GLY A 135 -16.34 -10.00 5.27
C GLY A 135 -15.06 -9.49 4.61
N ARG A 136 -14.78 -8.19 4.74
CA ARG A 136 -13.48 -7.64 4.36
C ARG A 136 -12.47 -7.87 5.50
N MET A 137 -11.23 -8.18 5.14
CA MET A 137 -10.13 -8.24 6.10
C MET A 137 -9.35 -6.92 6.14
N ALA A 138 -8.63 -6.73 7.23
CA ALA A 138 -7.56 -5.75 7.31
C ALA A 138 -6.50 -6.02 6.23
N GLN A 139 -5.82 -4.96 5.80
CA GLN A 139 -4.69 -5.06 4.88
C GLN A 139 -3.43 -5.66 5.55
N SER A 140 -3.46 -5.93 6.87
CA SER A 140 -2.37 -6.54 7.62
C SER A 140 -2.61 -8.03 7.84
N ILE A 141 -1.57 -8.84 7.62
CA ILE A 141 -1.44 -10.20 8.14
C ILE A 141 -0.48 -10.17 9.32
N LEU A 142 -0.80 -10.92 10.37
CA LEU A 142 0.07 -11.12 11.51
C LEU A 142 0.68 -12.52 11.44
N TYR A 143 2.00 -12.61 11.34
CA TYR A 143 2.74 -13.86 11.38
C TYR A 143 3.23 -14.10 12.80
N VAL A 144 2.87 -15.24 13.38
CA VAL A 144 3.31 -15.65 14.71
C VAL A 144 4.04 -16.98 14.60
N VAL A 145 5.26 -17.03 15.15
CA VAL A 145 6.09 -18.23 15.19
C VAL A 145 6.33 -18.61 16.64
N GLU A 146 6.11 -19.87 16.98
CA GLU A 146 6.60 -20.42 18.26
C GLU A 146 8.08 -20.77 18.08
N ALA A 147 8.95 -20.10 18.84
CA ALA A 147 10.37 -20.06 18.60
C ALA A 147 11.07 -21.41 18.78
N THR A 148 10.53 -22.31 19.62
CA THR A 148 11.14 -23.60 19.96
C THR A 148 10.87 -24.66 18.90
N SER A 149 9.61 -24.85 18.52
CA SER A 149 9.16 -25.82 17.51
C SER A 149 9.31 -25.30 16.09
N GLY A 150 9.32 -23.98 15.90
CA GLY A 150 9.30 -23.36 14.58
C GLY A 150 7.94 -23.46 13.89
N GLN A 151 6.88 -23.85 14.60
CA GLN A 151 5.52 -23.75 14.06
C GLN A 151 5.19 -22.28 13.78
N LEU A 152 4.56 -22.02 12.65
CA LEU A 152 4.15 -20.71 12.16
C LEU A 152 2.65 -20.73 11.90
N VAL A 153 1.96 -19.69 12.36
CA VAL A 153 0.56 -19.42 12.01
C VAL A 153 0.43 -17.98 11.53
N ALA A 154 -0.26 -17.79 10.41
CA ALA A 154 -0.63 -16.48 9.89
C ALA A 154 -2.08 -16.16 10.26
N TYR A 155 -2.33 -14.97 10.80
CA TYR A 155 -3.63 -14.50 11.24
C TYR A 155 -4.08 -13.28 10.43
N GLY A 156 -5.37 -13.27 10.08
CA GLY A 156 -6.05 -12.12 9.52
C GLY A 156 -7.01 -11.50 10.54
N ILE A 157 -7.30 -10.21 10.34
CA ILE A 157 -8.24 -9.46 11.19
C ILE A 157 -9.48 -9.09 10.36
N PRO A 158 -10.70 -9.49 10.75
CA PRO A 158 -11.91 -9.07 10.06
C PRO A 158 -12.17 -7.58 10.34
N TYR A 159 -12.25 -6.74 9.30
CA TYR A 159 -12.29 -5.28 9.46
C TYR A 159 -13.32 -4.62 8.53
N SER A 160 -14.21 -3.82 9.10
CA SER A 160 -15.24 -3.07 8.38
C SER A 160 -14.91 -1.58 8.31
N ARG A 161 -14.52 -1.11 7.12
CA ARG A 161 -14.38 0.33 6.80
C ARG A 161 -15.67 1.10 7.07
N ALA A 162 -16.83 0.46 6.89
CA ALA A 162 -18.13 1.10 7.14
C ALA A 162 -18.33 1.40 8.64
N ASN A 163 -17.97 0.47 9.51
CA ASN A 163 -18.05 0.67 10.96
C ASN A 163 -17.01 1.69 11.44
N GLN A 164 -15.77 1.63 10.93
CA GLN A 164 -14.75 2.66 11.15
C GLN A 164 -15.27 4.04 10.76
N THR A 165 -15.86 4.13 9.57
CA THR A 165 -16.39 5.36 9.01
C THR A 165 -17.51 5.94 9.86
N ALA A 166 -18.40 5.08 10.35
CA ALA A 166 -19.50 5.47 11.22
C ALA A 166 -19.08 5.68 12.70
N GLY A 167 -17.79 5.53 13.04
CA GLY A 167 -17.30 5.58 14.41
C GLY A 167 -17.86 4.47 15.32
N LYS A 168 -18.38 3.39 14.73
CA LYS A 168 -18.98 2.28 15.47
C LYS A 168 -17.87 1.36 15.99
N PRO A 169 -17.93 0.93 17.27
CA PRO A 169 -17.01 -0.06 17.80
C PRO A 169 -17.07 -1.37 17.00
N GLN A 170 -15.91 -1.97 16.77
CA GLN A 170 -15.77 -3.28 16.13
C GLN A 170 -15.13 -4.23 17.13
N VAL A 171 -15.78 -5.36 17.41
CA VAL A 171 -15.22 -6.38 18.30
C VAL A 171 -15.23 -7.70 17.56
N GLY A 172 -14.14 -8.46 17.64
CA GLY A 172 -14.05 -9.74 16.97
C GLY A 172 -12.89 -10.61 17.44
N THR A 173 -12.58 -11.62 16.64
CA THR A 173 -11.46 -12.52 16.86
C THR A 173 -10.57 -12.59 15.63
N PHE A 174 -9.36 -13.09 15.81
CA PHE A 174 -8.42 -13.31 14.72
C PHE A 174 -8.82 -14.57 13.95
N ILE A 175 -8.57 -14.58 12.64
CA ILE A 175 -8.90 -15.70 11.77
C ILE A 175 -7.57 -16.35 11.34
N PRO A 176 -7.29 -17.61 11.70
CA PRO A 176 -6.11 -18.31 11.19
C PRO A 176 -6.27 -18.53 9.69
N LEU A 177 -5.28 -18.06 8.93
CA LEU A 177 -5.26 -18.08 7.47
C LEU A 177 -4.44 -19.26 6.94
N ALA A 178 -3.28 -19.51 7.56
CA ALA A 178 -2.35 -20.57 7.15
C ALA A 178 -1.52 -21.05 8.35
N LYS A 179 -1.06 -22.31 8.27
CA LYS A 179 -0.12 -22.92 9.22
C LYS A 179 1.05 -23.56 8.46
N ALA A 180 2.26 -23.49 9.02
CA ALA A 180 3.47 -24.11 8.47
C ALA A 180 4.45 -24.50 9.59
N SER A 181 5.48 -25.29 9.26
CA SER A 181 6.63 -25.53 10.12
C SER A 181 7.89 -24.98 9.46
N LEU A 182 8.67 -24.18 10.20
CA LEU A 182 9.94 -23.59 9.76
C LEU A 182 11.16 -24.42 10.17
N ARG A 183 10.97 -25.44 11.01
CA ARG A 183 12.00 -26.42 11.37
C ARG A 183 11.68 -27.74 10.68
N ASN A 184 12.74 -28.39 10.17
CA ASN A 184 12.67 -29.56 9.29
C ASN A 184 11.61 -30.58 9.68
N GLU A 185 10.62 -30.76 8.80
CA GLU A 185 10.04 -32.07 8.54
C GLU A 185 10.46 -32.50 7.12
N PHE A 186 11.25 -33.57 7.11
CA PHE A 186 11.80 -34.37 6.01
C PHE A 186 11.44 -34.02 4.54
N VAL A 187 12.52 -33.91 3.75
CA VAL A 187 12.60 -34.33 2.34
C VAL A 187 11.85 -35.65 2.17
N ARG A 188 10.83 -35.69 1.30
CA ARG A 188 10.37 -36.97 0.76
C ARG A 188 11.23 -37.25 -0.46
N ASP A 189 12.13 -38.21 -0.33
CA ASP A 189 12.78 -38.84 -1.49
C ASP A 189 11.69 -39.32 -2.46
N GLN A 190 11.67 -38.74 -3.65
CA GLN A 190 11.08 -39.28 -4.86
C GLN A 190 12.07 -39.09 -6.00
#